data_AF-A0A7W0I2X3-F1
#
_entry.id   AF-A0A7W0I2X3-F1
#
_cell.length_a   1.000
_cell.length_b   1.000
_cell.length_c   1.000
_cell.angle_alpha   90.00
_cell.angle_beta   90.00
_cell.angle_gamma   90.00
#
_symmetry.space_group_name_H-M   'P 1'
#
loop_
_entity.id
_entity.type
_entity.pdbx_description
1 polymer ?
#
loop_
_entity_poly.entity_id
_entity_poly.type
_entity_poly.pdbx_seq_one_letter_code
_entity_poly.pdbx_strand_id
1 'polypeptide(L)'
;MNPHMFQRMIWGLVLVTAGILFLLNQLGFIHIDLAYMFSTYWPVILIFYGLVGFLWQRKYHWGGSIWSLLVCGVGTIFLLKNLNLTDRSLGEMFKILAPVALILFGLNVIFRPGRRESPDWLSMKEAKEQARRERREARRKEHERHSNPWDSAGWNHKEKVERDLFTGSETKHTLSDEEKEVLKDIHGEFHQKHADEWLGSGDSPAKAPTAQSESHGQPKTQNLHRHSHGHSHGHRYDDFVRNFDSGDVLHRHGFIGDVHLGQEAWELKPIQISHFIGDSVIDLTRAAIPLGETTIHVTAFIGDVKIFIPNDLDVEVRVMASSFIGDMKVLDRRESGFLRSVRTQTSHYDEAERKLIVTTSMFIGDITIKKIG
;
A
#
# COMPACT_ATOMS: atom_id res chain seq x y z
N MET A 1 16.54 16.08 27.89
CA MET A 1 16.25 17.46 27.44
C MET A 1 15.25 17.39 26.31
N ASN A 2 14.14 18.12 26.36
CA ASN A 2 13.19 18.13 25.24
C ASN A 2 13.91 18.70 23.99
N PRO A 3 13.89 18.01 22.83
CA PRO A 3 14.62 18.43 21.64
C PRO A 3 14.22 19.85 21.19
N HIS A 4 12.96 20.19 21.39
CA HIS A 4 12.41 21.51 21.15
C HIS A 4 12.99 22.59 22.08
N MET A 5 13.24 22.29 23.37
CA MET A 5 13.91 23.22 24.28
C MET A 5 15.39 23.40 23.93
N PHE A 6 16.05 22.32 23.52
CA PHE A 6 17.45 22.36 23.10
C PHE A 6 17.65 23.23 21.84
N GLN A 7 16.81 23.07 20.82
CA GLN A 7 16.85 23.90 19.62
C GLN A 7 16.61 25.39 19.92
N ARG A 8 15.64 25.71 20.78
CA ARG A 8 15.39 27.10 21.20
C ARG A 8 16.57 27.71 21.94
N MET A 9 17.25 26.93 22.78
CA MET A 9 18.44 27.37 23.50
C MET A 9 19.63 27.64 22.56
N ILE A 10 19.85 26.77 21.56
CA ILE A 10 20.89 26.98 20.55
C ILE A 10 20.63 28.26 19.74
N TRP A 11 19.42 28.40 19.18
CA TRP A 11 19.08 29.59 18.39
C TRP A 11 19.11 30.87 19.23
N GLY A 12 18.67 30.80 20.49
CA GLY A 12 18.79 31.90 21.45
C GLY A 12 20.25 32.30 21.70
N LEU A 13 21.15 31.33 21.94
CA LEU A 13 22.57 31.60 22.16
C LEU A 13 23.25 32.19 20.92
N VAL A 14 22.92 31.70 19.72
CA VAL A 14 23.43 32.25 18.45
C VAL A 14 22.99 33.70 18.29
N LEU A 15 21.71 33.99 18.54
CA LEU A 15 21.17 35.35 18.43
C LEU A 15 21.77 36.32 19.45
N VAL A 16 21.96 35.88 20.70
CA VAL A 16 22.66 36.66 21.73
C VAL A 16 24.12 36.92 21.33
N THR A 17 24.82 35.91 20.84
CA THR A 17 26.23 36.04 20.40
C THR A 17 26.35 36.99 19.22
N ALA A 18 25.49 36.85 18.20
CA ALA A 18 25.43 37.75 17.06
C ALA A 18 25.11 39.20 17.48
N GLY A 19 24.18 39.38 18.42
CA GLY A 19 23.83 40.68 18.98
C GLY A 19 24.99 41.33 19.72
N ILE A 20 25.74 40.59 20.54
CA ILE A 20 26.93 41.09 21.25
C ILE A 20 28.01 41.50 20.24
N LEU A 21 28.29 40.65 19.23
CA LEU A 21 29.27 40.96 18.19
C LEU A 21 28.90 42.22 17.40
N PHE A 22 27.62 42.38 17.08
CA PHE A 22 27.11 43.59 16.40
C PHE A 22 27.27 44.83 17.27
N LEU A 23 26.96 44.74 18.56
CA LEU A 23 27.08 45.84 19.52
C LEU A 23 28.55 46.26 19.70
N LEU A 24 29.47 45.29 19.82
CA LEU A 24 30.91 45.54 19.89
C LEU A 24 31.45 46.16 18.59
N ASN A 25 30.93 45.76 17.44
CA ASN A 25 31.27 46.35 16.16
C ASN A 25 30.78 47.81 16.06
N GLN A 26 29.55 48.09 16.50
CA GLN A 26 28.98 49.44 16.52
C GLN A 26 29.69 50.37 17.51
N LEU A 27 30.16 49.83 18.64
CA LEU A 27 30.94 50.57 19.63
C LEU A 27 32.37 50.87 19.16
N GLY A 28 32.80 50.34 18.00
CA GLY A 28 34.14 50.53 17.48
C GLY A 28 35.22 49.78 18.25
N PHE A 29 34.85 48.83 19.12
CA PHE A 29 35.82 47.98 19.82
C PHE A 29 36.46 46.96 18.88
N ILE A 30 35.72 46.49 17.88
CA ILE A 30 36.18 45.49 16.91
C ILE A 30 35.66 45.91 15.54
N HIS A 31 36.52 45.93 14.52
CA HIS A 31 36.08 46.13 13.14
C HIS A 31 35.83 44.76 12.50
N ILE A 32 34.59 44.29 12.63
CA ILE A 32 34.18 43.00 12.09
C ILE A 32 33.52 43.22 10.73
N ASP A 33 34.17 42.70 9.69
CA ASP A 33 33.53 42.56 8.39
C ASP A 33 32.68 41.27 8.37
N LEU A 34 31.37 41.45 8.53
CA LEU A 34 30.39 40.36 8.55
C LEU A 34 30.42 39.54 7.25
N ALA A 35 30.71 40.17 6.11
CA ALA A 35 30.77 39.48 4.83
C ALA A 35 31.96 38.52 4.80
N TYR A 36 33.13 38.97 5.27
CA TYR A 36 34.33 38.16 5.37
C TYR A 36 34.17 37.01 6.37
N MET A 37 33.58 37.27 7.54
CA MET A 37 33.34 36.22 8.53
C MET A 37 32.39 35.15 7.99
N PHE A 38 31.29 35.54 7.36
CA PHE A 38 30.33 34.59 6.81
C PHE A 38 30.94 33.78 5.66
N SER A 39 31.64 34.44 4.72
CA SER A 39 32.27 33.77 3.58
C SER A 39 33.36 32.79 4.02
N THR A 40 34.06 33.08 5.11
CA THR A 40 35.14 32.23 5.62
C THR A 40 34.60 31.04 6.41
N TYR A 41 33.62 31.26 7.30
CA TYR A 41 33.20 30.27 8.29
C TYR A 41 31.88 29.55 8.01
N TRP A 42 31.15 29.86 6.92
CA TRP A 42 29.97 29.08 6.54
C TRP A 42 30.18 27.54 6.48
N PRO A 43 31.37 26.99 6.13
CA PRO A 43 31.56 25.54 6.11
C PRO A 43 31.51 24.90 7.51
N VAL A 44 31.69 25.69 8.58
CA VAL A 44 31.52 25.24 9.97
C VAL A 44 30.08 24.74 10.21
N ILE A 45 29.09 25.34 9.55
CA ILE A 45 27.69 24.92 9.63
C ILE A 45 27.53 23.50 9.04
N LEU A 46 28.17 23.23 7.89
CA LEU A 46 28.17 21.89 7.29
C LEU A 46 28.81 20.85 8.22
N ILE A 47 29.96 21.19 8.81
CA ILE A 47 30.65 20.32 9.79
C ILE A 47 29.74 20.06 10.99
N PHE A 48 29.11 21.10 11.53
CA PHE A 48 28.19 20.99 12.65
C PHE A 48 27.01 20.07 12.34
N TYR A 49 26.31 20.25 11.22
CA TYR A 49 25.21 19.37 10.82
C TYR A 49 25.66 17.94 10.53
N GLY A 50 26.86 17.76 9.97
CA GLY A 50 27.48 16.44 9.84
C GLY A 50 27.68 15.75 11.19
N LEU A 51 28.35 16.42 12.14
CA LEU A 51 28.60 15.86 13.48
C LEU A 51 27.30 15.60 14.27
N VAL A 52 26.36 16.54 14.22
CA VAL A 52 25.02 16.42 14.80
C VAL A 52 24.28 15.22 14.21
N GLY A 53 24.27 15.09 12.88
CA GLY A 53 23.68 13.96 12.18
C GLY A 53 24.29 12.63 12.64
N PHE A 54 25.62 12.58 12.72
CA PHE A 54 26.34 11.39 13.19
C PHE A 54 25.98 10.99 14.62
N LEU A 55 25.90 11.97 15.54
CA LEU A 55 25.58 11.75 16.95
C LEU A 55 24.11 11.35 17.17
N TRP A 56 23.17 11.90 16.38
CA TRP A 56 21.74 11.58 16.50
C TRP A 56 21.34 10.30 15.78
N GLN A 57 22.06 9.90 14.72
CA GLN A 57 21.72 8.72 13.91
C GLN A 57 22.16 7.38 14.53
N ARG A 58 22.89 7.39 15.65
CA ARG A 58 23.36 6.19 16.36
C ARG A 58 22.24 5.26 16.85
N LYS A 59 20.98 5.71 16.85
CA LYS A 59 19.84 4.92 17.36
C LYS A 59 18.89 4.30 16.33
N TYR A 60 18.98 4.58 15.02
CA TYR A 60 17.93 4.09 14.11
C TYR A 60 18.32 3.61 12.70
N HIS A 61 19.31 4.15 11.98
CA HIS A 61 19.66 3.60 10.66
C HIS A 61 21.14 3.84 10.31
N TRP A 62 21.88 2.75 10.12
CA TRP A 62 23.33 2.78 9.89
C TRP A 62 23.75 3.50 8.59
N GLY A 63 22.82 3.72 7.65
CA GLY A 63 23.09 4.47 6.43
C GLY A 63 23.13 5.99 6.56
N GLY A 64 22.53 6.55 7.63
CA GLY A 64 22.64 7.99 7.88
C GLY A 64 24.07 8.39 8.25
N SER A 65 24.74 7.59 9.08
CA SER A 65 26.05 7.92 9.64
C SER A 65 27.14 8.10 8.58
N ILE A 66 27.03 7.38 7.46
CA ILE A 66 27.96 7.50 6.34
C ILE A 66 27.77 8.84 5.61
N TRP A 67 26.52 9.27 5.45
CA TRP A 67 26.22 10.56 4.84
C TRP A 67 26.72 11.72 5.71
N SER A 68 26.58 11.63 7.03
CA SER A 68 27.13 12.65 7.94
C SER A 68 28.65 12.79 7.88
N LEU A 69 29.38 11.69 7.67
CA LEU A 69 30.85 11.72 7.53
C LEU A 69 31.26 12.41 6.23
N LEU A 70 30.50 12.21 5.15
CA LEU A 70 30.74 12.90 3.88
C LEU A 70 30.47 14.39 3.97
N VAL A 71 29.35 14.80 4.56
CA VAL A 71 29.02 16.22 4.78
C VAL A 71 30.08 16.90 5.64
N CYS A 72 30.57 16.22 6.68
CA CYS A 72 31.66 16.71 7.52
C CYS A 72 32.98 16.87 6.74
N GLY A 73 33.33 15.88 5.91
CA GLY A 73 34.52 15.92 5.06
C GLY A 73 34.48 17.06 4.03
N VAL A 74 33.33 17.27 3.38
CA VAL A 74 33.11 18.40 2.47
C VAL A 74 33.27 19.73 3.20
N GLY A 75 32.59 19.91 4.33
CA GLY A 75 32.69 21.14 5.13
C GLY A 75 34.14 21.43 5.57
N THR A 76 34.90 20.41 5.93
CA THR A 76 36.32 20.55 6.33
C THR A 76 37.19 21.01 5.16
N ILE A 77 36.99 20.46 3.96
CA ILE A 77 37.72 20.86 2.75
C ILE A 77 37.46 22.34 2.42
N PHE A 78 36.20 22.78 2.45
CA PHE A 78 35.85 24.17 2.20
C PHE A 78 36.40 25.12 3.26
N LEU A 79 36.39 24.71 4.54
CA LEU A 79 36.96 25.52 5.63
C LEU A 79 38.47 25.69 5.48
N LEU A 80 39.20 24.61 5.18
CA LEU A 80 40.64 24.64 4.94
C LEU A 80 40.99 25.55 3.76
N LYS A 81 40.18 25.53 2.71
CA LYS A 81 40.37 26.40 1.55
C LYS A 81 40.11 27.87 1.89
N ASN A 82 39.03 28.15 2.60
CA ASN A 82 38.66 29.50 3.02
C ASN A 82 39.67 30.14 3.97
N LEU A 83 40.28 29.34 4.86
CA LEU A 83 41.34 29.79 5.77
C LEU A 83 42.71 29.89 5.10
N ASN A 84 42.80 29.58 3.80
CA ASN A 84 44.05 29.53 3.04
C ASN A 84 45.14 28.66 3.70
N LEU A 85 44.71 27.62 4.44
CA LEU A 85 45.59 26.68 5.15
C LEU A 85 46.17 25.62 4.21
N THR A 86 45.74 25.58 2.94
CA THR A 86 46.16 24.57 1.98
C THR A 86 46.21 25.15 0.57
N ASP A 87 47.37 25.03 -0.07
CA ASP A 87 47.62 25.51 -1.43
C ASP A 87 46.95 24.65 -2.52
N ARG A 88 46.45 23.46 -2.15
CA ARG A 88 45.81 22.55 -3.09
C ARG A 88 44.54 23.17 -3.68
N SER A 89 44.28 22.80 -4.94
CA SER A 89 43.04 23.17 -5.62
C SER A 89 41.86 22.38 -5.06
N LEU A 90 40.65 22.93 -5.15
CA LEU A 90 39.43 22.20 -4.77
C LEU A 90 39.33 20.86 -5.52
N GLY A 91 39.68 20.85 -6.81
CA GLY A 91 39.68 19.64 -7.64
C GLY A 91 40.60 18.54 -7.11
N GLU A 92 41.79 18.87 -6.62
CA GLU A 92 42.70 17.89 -6.00
C GLU A 92 42.18 17.33 -4.67
N MET A 93 41.52 18.16 -3.87
CA MET A 93 40.91 17.73 -2.62
C MET A 93 39.73 16.79 -2.90
N PHE A 94 38.90 17.09 -3.91
CA PHE A 94 37.81 16.21 -4.35
C PHE A 94 38.28 14.88 -4.92
N LYS A 95 39.47 14.83 -5.55
CA LYS A 95 40.08 13.57 -6.01
C LYS A 95 40.39 12.60 -4.86
N ILE A 96 40.65 13.12 -3.65
CA ILE A 96 40.83 12.30 -2.45
C ILE A 96 39.47 11.95 -1.83
N LEU A 97 38.53 12.90 -1.86
CA LEU A 97 37.18 12.69 -1.32
C LEU A 97 36.39 11.62 -2.09
N ALA A 98 36.51 11.56 -3.41
CA ALA A 98 35.72 10.64 -4.23
C ALA A 98 36.00 9.14 -3.93
N PRO A 99 37.27 8.66 -3.84
CA PRO A 99 37.57 7.31 -3.38
C PRO A 99 37.09 7.02 -1.95
N VAL A 100 37.25 7.98 -1.03
CA VAL A 100 36.77 7.84 0.35
C VAL A 100 35.24 7.71 0.38
N ALA A 101 34.54 8.51 -0.43
CA ALA A 101 33.10 8.44 -0.57
C ALA A 101 32.63 7.12 -1.18
N LEU A 102 33.36 6.59 -2.15
CA LEU A 102 33.08 5.28 -2.74
C LEU A 102 33.30 4.13 -1.75
N ILE A 103 34.35 4.18 -0.93
CA ILE A 103 34.57 3.19 0.15
C ILE A 103 33.45 3.25 1.18
N LEU A 104 33.09 4.46 1.63
CA LEU A 104 32.01 4.66 2.59
C LEU A 104 30.65 4.20 2.02
N PHE A 105 30.37 4.50 0.75
CA PHE A 105 29.18 4.03 0.06
C PHE A 105 29.18 2.51 -0.11
N GLY A 106 30.31 1.90 -0.48
CA GLY A 106 30.45 0.45 -0.60
C GLY A 106 30.20 -0.27 0.73
N LEU A 107 30.74 0.24 1.84
CA LEU A 107 30.44 -0.24 3.19
C LEU A 107 28.95 -0.10 3.51
N ASN A 108 28.30 1.02 3.12
CA ASN A 108 26.87 1.19 3.32
C ASN A 108 26.04 0.09 2.63
N VAL A 109 26.42 -0.27 1.40
CA VAL A 109 25.72 -1.27 0.60
C VAL A 109 25.86 -2.67 1.20
N ILE A 110 27.06 -3.04 1.66
CA ILE A 110 27.35 -4.36 2.26
C ILE A 110 26.59 -4.55 3.56
N PHE A 111 26.46 -3.49 4.35
CA PHE A 111 25.87 -3.54 5.67
C PHE A 111 24.40 -3.09 5.73
N ARG A 112 23.72 -3.04 4.58
CA ARG A 112 22.29 -2.73 4.54
C ARG A 112 21.56 -3.83 5.32
N PRO A 113 20.84 -3.51 6.42
CA PRO A 113 20.12 -4.53 7.18
C PRO A 113 19.18 -5.26 6.22
N GLY A 114 19.37 -6.58 6.10
CA GLY A 114 18.50 -7.43 5.31
C GLY A 114 17.06 -7.17 5.69
N ARG A 115 16.18 -7.04 4.70
CA ARG A 115 14.73 -6.96 4.94
C ARG A 115 14.40 -8.14 5.87
N ARG A 116 13.85 -7.84 7.05
CA ARG A 116 13.23 -8.88 7.88
C ARG A 116 12.23 -9.60 6.98
N GLU A 117 12.39 -10.91 6.86
CA GLU A 117 11.40 -11.78 6.24
C GLU A 117 10.03 -11.40 6.80
N SER A 118 9.10 -11.10 5.89
CA SER A 118 7.70 -10.94 6.24
C SER A 118 7.24 -12.17 7.01
N PRO A 119 6.42 -12.04 8.07
CA PRO A 119 5.90 -13.17 8.82
C PRO A 119 5.33 -14.21 7.85
N ASP A 120 5.68 -15.47 8.05
CA ASP A 120 5.22 -16.59 7.23
C ASP A 120 3.69 -16.56 7.13
N TRP A 121 3.18 -16.13 5.98
CA TRP A 121 1.77 -15.85 5.74
C TRP A 121 0.91 -17.12 5.87
N LEU A 122 1.51 -18.30 5.71
CA LEU A 122 0.90 -19.60 5.97
C LEU A 122 0.57 -19.75 7.45
N SER A 123 1.53 -19.49 8.35
CA SER A 123 1.31 -19.50 9.80
C SER A 123 0.19 -18.54 10.23
N MET A 124 0.09 -17.38 9.58
CA MET A 124 -0.90 -16.35 9.90
C MET A 124 -2.28 -16.69 9.33
N LYS A 125 -2.33 -17.34 8.16
CA LYS A 125 -3.56 -17.88 7.57
C LYS A 125 -4.10 -19.03 8.41
N GLU A 126 -3.23 -19.94 8.84
CA GLU A 126 -3.57 -21.04 9.75
C GLU A 126 -4.07 -20.54 11.10
N ALA A 127 -3.37 -19.58 11.72
CA ALA A 127 -3.81 -18.96 12.97
C ALA A 127 -5.17 -18.25 12.83
N LYS A 128 -5.42 -17.58 11.70
CA LYS A 128 -6.70 -16.92 11.41
C LYS A 128 -7.82 -17.93 11.16
N GLU A 129 -7.54 -19.06 10.52
CA GLU A 129 -8.49 -20.17 10.37
C GLU A 129 -8.78 -20.86 11.70
N GLN A 130 -7.77 -21.11 12.53
CA GLN A 130 -7.92 -21.68 13.87
C GLN A 130 -8.80 -20.77 14.74
N ALA A 131 -8.50 -19.47 14.80
CA ALA A 131 -9.32 -18.51 15.53
C ALA A 131 -10.77 -18.42 15.00
N ARG A 132 -10.98 -18.59 13.69
CA ARG A 132 -12.33 -18.68 13.09
C ARG A 132 -13.05 -19.97 13.49
N ARG A 133 -12.36 -21.10 13.55
CA ARG A 133 -12.92 -22.39 14.00
C ARG A 133 -13.30 -22.34 15.47
N GLU A 134 -12.41 -21.83 16.32
CA GLU A 134 -12.67 -21.64 17.75
C GLU A 134 -13.86 -20.72 18.00
N ARG A 135 -13.97 -19.59 17.27
CA ARG A 135 -15.14 -18.71 17.35
C ARG A 135 -16.43 -19.38 16.89
N ARG A 136 -16.38 -20.24 15.86
CA ARG A 136 -17.53 -21.02 15.40
C ARG A 136 -17.94 -22.06 16.42
N GLU A 137 -16.99 -22.76 17.03
CA GLU A 137 -17.26 -23.73 18.09
C GLU A 137 -17.75 -23.08 19.37
N ALA A 138 -17.19 -21.92 19.75
CA ALA A 138 -17.66 -21.14 20.89
C ALA A 138 -19.11 -20.68 20.66
N ARG A 139 -19.43 -20.15 19.47
CA ARG A 139 -20.81 -19.82 19.08
C ARG A 139 -21.73 -21.04 19.02
N ARG A 140 -21.23 -22.20 18.58
CA ARG A 140 -22.02 -23.44 18.54
C ARG A 140 -22.33 -23.94 19.95
N LYS A 141 -21.34 -23.90 20.85
CA LYS A 141 -21.51 -24.23 22.28
C LYS A 141 -22.43 -23.22 22.98
N GLU A 142 -22.39 -21.95 22.57
CA GLU A 142 -23.29 -20.92 23.06
C GLU A 142 -24.73 -21.14 22.57
N HIS A 143 -24.92 -21.46 21.28
CA HIS A 143 -26.21 -21.88 20.73
C HIS A 143 -26.73 -23.20 21.36
N GLU A 144 -25.86 -24.16 21.65
CA GLU A 144 -26.24 -25.40 22.37
C GLU A 144 -26.68 -25.10 23.81
N ARG A 145 -26.04 -24.13 24.49
CA ARG A 145 -26.48 -23.65 25.82
C ARG A 145 -27.78 -22.84 25.77
N HIS A 146 -28.02 -22.15 24.66
CA HIS A 146 -29.24 -21.42 24.35
C HIS A 146 -30.20 -22.25 23.47
N SER A 147 -30.16 -23.58 23.59
CA SER A 147 -31.22 -24.43 23.03
C SER A 147 -32.53 -24.04 23.70
N ASN A 148 -33.50 -23.59 22.90
CA ASN A 148 -34.79 -23.18 23.41
C ASN A 148 -35.46 -24.38 24.11
N PRO A 149 -36.09 -24.21 25.29
CA PRO A 149 -36.79 -25.30 25.99
C PRO A 149 -37.89 -25.98 25.14
N TRP A 150 -38.31 -25.32 24.06
CA TRP A 150 -39.33 -25.73 23.11
C TRP A 150 -38.85 -26.76 22.07
N ASP A 151 -37.53 -27.00 21.93
CA ASP A 151 -36.96 -27.97 20.99
C ASP A 151 -36.79 -29.39 21.60
N SER A 152 -37.38 -29.65 22.77
CA SER A 152 -37.40 -30.99 23.34
C SER A 152 -38.41 -31.89 22.60
N ALA A 153 -37.98 -33.10 22.26
CA ALA A 153 -38.74 -34.11 21.49
C ALA A 153 -40.08 -34.58 22.12
N GLY A 154 -40.54 -33.94 23.21
CA GLY A 154 -41.74 -34.30 23.97
C GLY A 154 -42.99 -33.46 23.66
N TRP A 155 -42.88 -32.30 23.01
CA TRP A 155 -44.05 -31.43 22.77
C TRP A 155 -44.98 -31.93 21.64
N ASN A 156 -44.46 -32.73 20.70
CA ASN A 156 -45.24 -33.24 19.57
C ASN A 156 -46.07 -34.50 19.86
N HIS A 157 -45.98 -35.09 21.06
CA HIS A 157 -46.68 -36.34 21.35
C HIS A 157 -48.07 -36.15 21.96
N LYS A 158 -48.32 -35.03 22.66
CA LYS A 158 -49.60 -34.81 23.34
C LYS A 158 -50.72 -34.31 22.41
N GLU A 159 -50.36 -33.62 21.34
CA GLU A 159 -51.32 -33.05 20.38
C GLU A 159 -51.72 -34.03 19.26
N LYS A 160 -51.02 -35.17 19.15
CA LYS A 160 -51.31 -36.22 18.17
C LYS A 160 -52.34 -37.22 18.68
N VAL A 161 -52.40 -37.46 20.00
CA VAL A 161 -53.36 -38.40 20.61
C VAL A 161 -54.78 -37.83 20.65
N GLU A 162 -54.95 -36.50 20.79
CA GLU A 162 -56.28 -35.86 20.74
C GLU A 162 -56.83 -35.70 19.31
N ARG A 163 -55.96 -35.62 18.30
CA ARG A 163 -56.37 -35.51 16.89
C ARG A 163 -56.88 -36.82 16.29
N ASP A 164 -56.36 -37.96 16.75
CA ASP A 164 -56.74 -39.28 16.20
C ASP A 164 -58.12 -39.76 16.68
N LEU A 165 -58.76 -39.08 17.65
CA LEU A 165 -60.11 -39.39 18.16
C LEU A 165 -61.23 -38.59 17.47
N PHE A 166 -60.89 -37.61 16.62
CA PHE A 166 -61.86 -36.63 16.08
C PHE A 166 -61.75 -36.40 14.57
N THR A 167 -61.54 -37.45 13.76
CA THR A 167 -61.75 -37.32 12.30
C THR A 167 -62.37 -38.57 11.70
N GLY A 168 -63.69 -38.69 11.86
CA GLY A 168 -64.53 -39.35 10.86
C GLY A 168 -64.90 -38.33 9.77
N SER A 169 -64.84 -38.78 8.51
CA SER A 169 -65.21 -38.09 7.26
C SER A 169 -64.23 -37.05 6.71
N GLU A 170 -63.39 -37.50 5.78
CA GLU A 170 -62.68 -36.64 4.82
C GLU A 170 -63.67 -36.04 3.80
N THR A 171 -63.60 -34.74 3.57
CA THR A 171 -63.97 -34.12 2.29
C THR A 171 -62.76 -33.34 1.80
N LYS A 172 -62.10 -33.86 0.75
CA LYS A 172 -60.99 -33.20 0.05
C LYS A 172 -61.57 -32.07 -0.82
N HIS A 173 -61.33 -30.82 -0.46
CA HIS A 173 -61.54 -29.70 -1.36
C HIS A 173 -60.38 -29.64 -2.35
N THR A 174 -60.68 -29.81 -3.64
CA THR A 174 -59.70 -29.56 -4.72
C THR A 174 -59.89 -28.12 -5.18
N LEU A 175 -58.78 -27.44 -5.45
CA LEU A 175 -58.75 -26.05 -5.94
C LEU A 175 -59.39 -25.99 -7.34
N SER A 176 -60.26 -25.01 -7.54
CA SER A 176 -60.96 -24.82 -8.82
C SER A 176 -60.00 -24.27 -9.88
N ASP A 177 -60.36 -24.47 -11.15
CA ASP A 177 -59.48 -24.10 -12.27
C ASP A 177 -59.33 -22.57 -12.42
N GLU A 178 -60.24 -21.78 -11.84
CA GLU A 178 -60.12 -20.31 -11.76
C GLU A 178 -59.01 -19.89 -10.77
N GLU A 179 -58.84 -20.61 -9.65
CA GLU A 179 -57.81 -20.31 -8.64
C GLU A 179 -56.40 -20.64 -9.15
N LYS A 180 -56.28 -21.60 -10.07
CA LYS A 180 -55.03 -21.93 -10.74
C LYS A 180 -54.65 -20.90 -11.80
N GLU A 181 -55.63 -20.21 -12.40
CA GLU A 181 -55.40 -19.17 -13.39
C GLU A 181 -54.89 -17.87 -12.74
N VAL A 182 -55.46 -17.48 -11.60
CA VAL A 182 -55.02 -16.29 -10.84
C VAL A 182 -53.58 -16.41 -10.34
N LEU A 183 -53.13 -17.63 -10.01
CA LEU A 183 -51.76 -17.88 -9.56
C LEU A 183 -50.72 -17.85 -10.70
N LYS A 184 -51.17 -17.90 -11.97
CA LYS A 184 -50.28 -17.90 -13.14
C LYS A 184 -49.72 -16.51 -13.46
N ASP A 185 -50.43 -15.45 -13.09
CA ASP A 185 -50.05 -14.05 -13.36
C ASP A 185 -49.06 -13.46 -12.33
N ILE A 186 -48.92 -14.08 -11.15
CA ILE A 186 -48.11 -13.51 -10.05
C ILE A 186 -46.65 -14.00 -10.08
N HIS A 187 -46.37 -15.20 -10.60
CA HIS A 187 -45.03 -15.82 -10.46
C HIS A 187 -44.26 -16.13 -11.74
N GLY A 188 -44.85 -15.98 -12.94
CA GLY A 188 -44.18 -16.31 -14.20
C GLY A 188 -43.81 -17.80 -14.33
N GLU A 189 -43.63 -18.28 -15.56
CA GLU A 189 -43.36 -19.71 -15.82
C GLU A 189 -41.97 -20.14 -15.30
N PHE A 190 -41.97 -21.03 -14.30
CA PHE A 190 -40.77 -21.71 -13.82
C PHE A 190 -40.40 -22.87 -14.76
N HIS A 191 -39.23 -22.79 -15.39
CA HIS A 191 -38.68 -23.89 -16.18
C HIS A 191 -38.17 -25.04 -15.29
N GLN A 192 -38.84 -26.17 -15.38
CA GLN A 192 -38.52 -27.41 -14.67
C GLN A 192 -37.39 -28.16 -15.40
N LYS A 193 -36.13 -27.93 -15.01
CA LYS A 193 -34.99 -28.69 -15.58
C LYS A 193 -33.91 -29.18 -14.61
N HIS A 194 -34.11 -29.11 -13.30
CA HIS A 194 -33.18 -29.74 -12.34
C HIS A 194 -33.94 -30.39 -11.17
N ALA A 195 -34.71 -31.45 -11.46
CA ALA A 195 -35.36 -32.28 -10.43
C ALA A 195 -34.88 -33.76 -10.42
N ASP A 196 -34.16 -34.20 -11.46
CA ASP A 196 -33.89 -35.65 -11.64
C ASP A 196 -32.49 -36.09 -11.18
N GLU A 197 -31.66 -35.18 -10.65
CA GLU A 197 -30.27 -35.49 -10.26
C GLU A 197 -30.11 -35.84 -8.76
N TRP A 198 -31.19 -35.73 -7.96
CA TRP A 198 -31.13 -35.89 -6.49
C TRP A 198 -31.93 -37.06 -5.92
N LEU A 199 -32.51 -37.94 -6.74
CA LEU A 199 -33.25 -39.13 -6.29
C LEU A 199 -32.88 -40.37 -7.12
N GLY A 200 -31.82 -41.07 -6.72
CA GLY A 200 -31.41 -42.35 -7.32
C GLY A 200 -30.54 -43.17 -6.37
N SER A 201 -31.17 -44.09 -5.65
CA SER A 201 -30.60 -45.06 -4.71
C SER A 201 -29.72 -46.12 -5.38
N GLY A 202 -28.84 -46.73 -4.58
CA GLY A 202 -27.81 -47.66 -5.03
C GLY A 202 -28.28 -49.05 -5.44
N ASP A 203 -27.35 -49.79 -6.05
CA ASP A 203 -27.10 -51.21 -5.78
C ASP A 203 -25.77 -51.65 -6.42
N SER A 204 -25.00 -52.43 -5.66
CA SER A 204 -23.84 -53.18 -6.16
C SER A 204 -24.26 -54.54 -6.72
N PRO A 205 -23.50 -55.10 -7.67
CA PRO A 205 -23.07 -56.47 -7.43
C PRO A 205 -21.60 -56.76 -7.76
N ALA A 206 -21.08 -57.75 -7.04
CA ALA A 206 -19.72 -58.25 -7.01
C ALA A 206 -19.24 -58.95 -8.30
N LYS A 207 -17.92 -58.91 -8.53
CA LYS A 207 -17.15 -60.03 -9.09
C LYS A 207 -15.65 -59.89 -8.74
N ALA A 208 -15.08 -60.99 -8.26
CA ALA A 208 -13.64 -61.25 -8.07
C ALA A 208 -13.29 -62.56 -8.82
N PRO A 209 -12.05 -63.08 -8.82
CA PRO A 209 -10.72 -62.47 -8.91
C PRO A 209 -9.89 -63.06 -10.09
N THR A 210 -8.72 -62.50 -10.44
CA THR A 210 -7.67 -63.27 -11.14
C THR A 210 -6.28 -62.69 -10.84
N ALA A 211 -5.30 -63.59 -10.75
CA ALA A 211 -4.02 -63.46 -10.05
C ALA A 211 -2.81 -63.08 -10.96
N GLN A 212 -1.76 -62.53 -10.31
CA GLN A 212 -0.28 -62.62 -10.51
C GLN A 212 0.28 -62.59 -11.97
N SER A 213 1.34 -61.87 -12.37
CA SER A 213 2.65 -61.60 -11.74
C SER A 213 3.41 -60.41 -12.38
N GLU A 214 4.34 -59.86 -11.59
CA GLU A 214 5.67 -59.26 -11.86
C GLU A 214 6.01 -58.32 -13.06
N SER A 215 6.69 -57.22 -12.66
CA SER A 215 7.96 -56.68 -13.22
C SER A 215 7.98 -55.72 -14.44
N HIS A 216 8.53 -54.52 -14.14
CA HIS A 216 9.36 -53.61 -14.95
C HIS A 216 8.80 -52.79 -16.14
N GLY A 217 9.10 -51.49 -16.09
CA GLY A 217 9.48 -50.70 -17.29
C GLY A 217 8.68 -49.42 -17.56
N GLN A 218 9.26 -48.26 -17.24
CA GLN A 218 9.02 -47.02 -18.02
C GLN A 218 9.41 -47.27 -19.48
N PRO A 219 8.74 -46.68 -20.51
CA PRO A 219 9.00 -45.28 -20.84
C PRO A 219 7.88 -44.45 -21.56
N LYS A 220 8.05 -43.13 -21.45
CA LYS A 220 7.82 -42.01 -22.40
C LYS A 220 6.86 -42.19 -23.60
N THR A 221 5.93 -41.24 -23.72
CA THR A 221 5.44 -40.64 -24.98
C THR A 221 5.29 -39.12 -24.76
N GLN A 222 6.16 -38.26 -25.29
CA GLN A 222 6.21 -37.66 -26.63
C GLN A 222 4.98 -36.84 -27.08
N ASN A 223 5.19 -35.51 -27.05
CA ASN A 223 4.90 -34.50 -28.07
C ASN A 223 3.45 -34.30 -28.58
N LEU A 224 3.00 -33.03 -28.57
CA LEU A 224 2.63 -32.35 -29.83
C LEU A 224 2.47 -30.80 -29.70
N HIS A 225 3.37 -30.08 -30.39
CA HIS A 225 3.28 -28.78 -31.11
C HIS A 225 2.67 -27.52 -30.42
N ARG A 226 3.11 -26.28 -30.65
CA ARG A 226 3.70 -25.65 -31.86
C ARG A 226 4.34 -24.29 -31.50
N HIS A 227 5.45 -23.95 -32.16
CA HIS A 227 6.09 -22.63 -32.14
C HIS A 227 5.25 -21.55 -32.84
N SER A 228 5.35 -20.31 -32.38
CA SER A 228 5.27 -19.12 -33.24
C SER A 228 6.18 -18.02 -32.68
N HIS A 229 7.31 -17.81 -33.35
CA HIS A 229 8.10 -16.59 -33.22
C HIS A 229 7.49 -15.53 -34.15
N GLY A 230 7.01 -14.43 -33.56
CA GLY A 230 6.71 -13.20 -34.27
C GLY A 230 7.53 -12.07 -33.66
N HIS A 231 8.58 -11.63 -34.35
CA HIS A 231 9.22 -10.36 -34.06
C HIS A 231 8.29 -9.22 -34.50
N SER A 232 7.90 -8.35 -33.58
CA SER A 232 7.41 -7.01 -33.91
C SER A 232 8.13 -5.99 -33.01
N HIS A 233 8.75 -5.03 -33.67
CA HIS A 233 9.49 -3.92 -33.06
C HIS A 233 8.55 -2.93 -32.38
N GLY A 234 9.00 -2.41 -31.23
CA GLY A 234 8.67 -1.05 -30.77
C GLY A 234 7.82 -1.00 -29.52
N HIS A 235 8.47 -0.90 -28.36
CA HIS A 235 8.33 0.21 -27.41
C HIS A 235 9.48 0.08 -26.39
N ARG A 236 10.62 0.70 -26.72
CA ARG A 236 11.71 0.91 -25.78
C ARG A 236 11.25 1.98 -24.80
N TYR A 237 10.79 1.64 -23.59
CA TYR A 237 10.89 2.48 -22.37
C TYR A 237 10.57 1.71 -21.05
N ASP A 238 10.35 0.39 -21.08
CA ASP A 238 9.97 -0.38 -19.87
C ASP A 238 11.14 -0.91 -19.01
N ASP A 239 12.40 -0.67 -19.40
CA ASP A 239 13.55 -1.39 -18.83
C ASP A 239 13.99 -0.95 -17.41
N PHE A 240 13.36 0.06 -16.79
CA PHE A 240 13.78 0.58 -15.48
C PHE A 240 12.85 0.26 -14.30
N VAL A 241 11.66 -0.31 -14.53
CA VAL A 241 10.74 -0.68 -13.46
C VAL A 241 10.75 -2.19 -13.30
N ARG A 242 11.44 -2.69 -12.28
CA ARG A 242 11.34 -4.11 -11.90
C ARG A 242 9.93 -4.36 -11.36
N ASN A 243 9.06 -4.89 -12.21
CA ASN A 243 7.76 -5.41 -11.79
C ASN A 243 8.00 -6.64 -10.91
N PHE A 244 8.00 -6.46 -9.59
CA PHE A 244 7.84 -7.57 -8.66
C PHE A 244 6.34 -7.83 -8.52
N ASP A 245 5.82 -8.70 -9.37
CA ASP A 245 4.47 -9.26 -9.20
C ASP A 245 4.53 -10.34 -8.13
N SER A 246 4.43 -9.89 -6.88
CA SER A 246 4.37 -10.74 -5.69
C SER A 246 2.97 -10.61 -5.10
N GLY A 247 1.95 -11.06 -5.83
CA GLY A 247 0.61 -11.34 -5.32
C GLY A 247 -0.10 -10.18 -4.58
N ASP A 248 -1.15 -9.65 -5.21
CA ASP A 248 -2.15 -8.73 -4.64
C ASP A 248 -1.78 -7.24 -4.53
N VAL A 249 -0.52 -6.82 -4.61
CA VAL A 249 -0.13 -5.38 -4.58
C VAL A 249 0.76 -5.02 -5.77
N LEU A 250 0.38 -3.98 -6.53
CA LEU A 250 1.16 -3.46 -7.65
C LEU A 250 2.23 -2.48 -7.14
N HIS A 251 3.49 -2.92 -7.15
CA HIS A 251 4.63 -2.07 -6.82
C HIS A 251 5.27 -1.48 -8.08
N ARG A 252 5.35 -0.15 -8.17
CA ARG A 252 6.07 0.57 -9.23
C ARG A 252 7.13 1.48 -8.59
N HIS A 253 8.38 1.05 -8.65
CA HIS A 253 9.51 1.83 -8.13
C HIS A 253 10.47 2.16 -9.27
N GLY A 254 10.76 3.44 -9.46
CA GLY A 254 11.70 3.93 -10.47
C GLY A 254 12.49 5.11 -9.95
N PHE A 255 13.69 5.37 -10.50
CA PHE A 255 14.40 6.61 -10.22
C PHE A 255 13.91 7.72 -11.16
N ILE A 256 13.87 7.44 -12.46
CA ILE A 256 13.37 8.33 -13.51
C ILE A 256 12.35 7.55 -14.33
N GLY A 257 11.21 8.18 -14.63
CA GLY A 257 10.20 7.65 -15.54
C GLY A 257 8.79 8.02 -15.14
N ASP A 258 7.96 8.28 -16.15
CA ASP A 258 6.54 8.57 -15.96
C ASP A 258 5.76 7.27 -15.78
N VAL A 259 4.74 7.32 -14.92
CA VAL A 259 3.84 6.20 -14.66
C VAL A 259 2.47 6.55 -15.20
N HIS A 260 2.03 5.82 -16.22
CA HIS A 260 0.71 5.98 -16.81
C HIS A 260 -0.09 4.70 -16.61
N LEU A 261 -1.19 4.78 -15.86
CA LEU A 261 -2.12 3.68 -15.62
C LEU A 261 -3.51 4.05 -16.16
N GLY A 262 -4.22 3.06 -16.73
CA GLY A 262 -5.60 3.22 -17.20
C GLY A 262 -5.78 3.65 -18.66
N GLN A 263 -4.77 3.42 -19.52
CA GLN A 263 -4.96 3.56 -20.98
C GLN A 263 -6.00 2.56 -21.53
N GLU A 264 -6.01 1.35 -20.97
CA GLU A 264 -6.94 0.26 -21.31
C GLU A 264 -7.70 -0.20 -20.06
N ALA A 265 -8.75 -1.01 -20.23
CA ALA A 265 -9.50 -1.59 -19.13
C ALA A 265 -8.60 -2.48 -18.26
N TRP A 266 -8.63 -2.28 -16.95
CA TRP A 266 -7.69 -2.92 -16.03
C TRP A 266 -8.33 -3.22 -14.67
N GLU A 267 -7.80 -4.20 -13.95
CA GLU A 267 -8.25 -4.51 -12.58
C GLU A 267 -7.46 -3.67 -11.57
N LEU A 268 -8.16 -2.93 -10.70
CA LEU A 268 -7.52 -2.17 -9.64
C LEU A 268 -7.10 -3.10 -8.51
N LYS A 269 -5.80 -3.28 -8.35
CA LYS A 269 -5.18 -3.85 -7.15
C LYS A 269 -4.64 -2.72 -6.27
N PRO A 270 -4.43 -2.93 -4.96
CA PRO A 270 -3.65 -2.01 -4.14
C PRO A 270 -2.35 -1.62 -4.84
N ILE A 271 -2.02 -0.32 -4.91
CA ILE A 271 -0.86 0.19 -5.67
C ILE A 271 0.06 0.97 -4.75
N GLN A 272 1.36 0.75 -4.91
CA GLN A 272 2.40 1.59 -4.34
C GLN A 272 3.36 2.08 -5.43
N ILE A 273 3.30 3.37 -5.73
CA ILE A 273 4.15 4.06 -6.70
C ILE A 273 5.15 4.93 -5.96
N SER A 274 6.43 4.80 -6.30
CA SER A 274 7.47 5.70 -5.82
C SER A 274 8.47 6.00 -6.92
N HIS A 275 8.65 7.28 -7.24
CA HIS A 275 9.67 7.75 -8.18
C HIS A 275 10.33 9.06 -7.78
N PHE A 276 11.57 9.28 -8.24
CA PHE A 276 12.31 10.50 -7.93
C PHE A 276 11.96 11.61 -8.93
N ILE A 277 12.05 11.34 -10.24
CA ILE A 277 11.66 12.29 -11.29
C ILE A 277 10.67 11.63 -12.24
N GLY A 278 9.53 12.27 -12.49
CA GLY A 278 8.56 11.87 -13.50
C GLY A 278 7.13 12.17 -13.06
N ASP A 279 6.22 12.10 -14.02
CA ASP A 279 4.80 12.33 -13.79
C ASP A 279 4.08 11.01 -13.49
N SER A 280 3.11 11.02 -12.59
CA SER A 280 2.23 9.87 -12.31
C SER A 280 0.81 10.22 -12.72
N VAL A 281 0.30 9.58 -13.78
CA VAL A 281 -1.10 9.67 -14.22
C VAL A 281 -1.79 8.33 -13.96
N ILE A 282 -2.79 8.33 -13.07
CA ILE A 282 -3.57 7.16 -12.72
C ILE A 282 -5.03 7.42 -13.10
N ASP A 283 -5.51 6.73 -14.13
CA ASP A 283 -6.90 6.79 -14.55
C ASP A 283 -7.68 5.58 -14.04
N LEU A 284 -8.53 5.81 -13.03
CA LEU A 284 -9.41 4.80 -12.47
C LEU A 284 -10.76 4.72 -13.20
N THR A 285 -11.05 5.60 -14.16
CA THR A 285 -12.36 5.62 -14.86
C THR A 285 -12.62 4.37 -15.69
N ARG A 286 -11.56 3.66 -16.07
CA ARG A 286 -11.59 2.38 -16.80
C ARG A 286 -11.17 1.20 -15.93
N ALA A 287 -11.07 1.40 -14.62
CA ALA A 287 -10.62 0.37 -13.69
C ALA A 287 -11.82 -0.44 -13.14
N ALA A 288 -11.68 -1.76 -13.10
CA ALA A 288 -12.56 -2.61 -12.31
C ALA A 288 -12.14 -2.52 -10.84
N ILE A 289 -12.90 -1.78 -10.03
CA ILE A 289 -12.63 -1.54 -8.61
C ILE A 289 -13.25 -2.68 -7.77
N PRO A 290 -12.47 -3.42 -6.97
CA PRO A 290 -12.99 -4.50 -6.15
C PRO A 290 -13.82 -4.00 -4.96
N LEU A 291 -14.67 -4.88 -4.42
CA LEU A 291 -15.43 -4.60 -3.20
C LEU A 291 -14.50 -4.43 -1.99
N GLY A 292 -14.88 -3.53 -1.08
CA GLY A 292 -14.10 -3.21 0.10
C GLY A 292 -13.10 -2.08 -0.12
N GLU A 293 -12.03 -2.06 0.67
CA GLU A 293 -11.03 -0.99 0.66
C GLU A 293 -9.86 -1.33 -0.25
N THR A 294 -9.56 -0.43 -1.20
CA THR A 294 -8.38 -0.50 -2.06
C THR A 294 -7.48 0.71 -1.84
N THR A 295 -6.21 0.47 -1.58
CA THR A 295 -5.24 1.52 -1.23
C THR A 295 -4.38 1.93 -2.42
N ILE A 296 -4.16 3.23 -2.58
CA ILE A 296 -3.29 3.80 -3.59
C ILE A 296 -2.30 4.72 -2.89
N HIS A 297 -1.02 4.35 -2.89
CA HIS A 297 0.06 5.11 -2.30
C HIS A 297 0.97 5.65 -3.41
N VAL A 298 1.12 6.97 -3.50
CA VAL A 298 1.99 7.61 -4.48
C VAL A 298 2.97 8.52 -3.76
N THR A 299 4.27 8.30 -3.97
CA THR A 299 5.34 9.17 -3.46
C THR A 299 6.22 9.64 -4.61
N ALA A 300 6.26 10.96 -4.83
CA ALA A 300 7.06 11.57 -5.90
C ALA A 300 7.98 12.65 -5.33
N PHE A 301 9.19 12.79 -5.89
CA PHE A 301 10.08 13.88 -5.50
C PHE A 301 9.89 15.11 -6.41
N ILE A 302 10.02 14.97 -7.72
CA ILE A 302 9.81 16.03 -8.72
C ILE A 302 8.91 15.51 -9.85
N GLY A 303 7.88 16.27 -10.23
CA GLY A 303 6.97 15.95 -11.34
C GLY A 303 5.58 16.50 -11.09
N ASP A 304 4.54 15.83 -11.61
CA ASP A 304 3.14 16.02 -11.26
C ASP A 304 2.47 14.67 -10.91
N VAL A 305 1.47 14.69 -10.01
CA VAL A 305 0.62 13.53 -9.74
C VAL A 305 -0.83 13.84 -10.12
N LYS A 306 -1.40 13.09 -11.06
CA LYS A 306 -2.78 13.22 -11.54
C LYS A 306 -3.52 11.90 -11.31
N ILE A 307 -4.57 11.94 -10.50
CA ILE A 307 -5.42 10.78 -10.23
C ILE A 307 -6.85 11.12 -10.61
N PHE A 308 -7.42 10.32 -11.50
CA PHE A 308 -8.80 10.45 -11.96
C PHE A 308 -9.63 9.31 -11.39
N ILE A 309 -10.72 9.68 -10.71
CA ILE A 309 -11.60 8.74 -10.01
C ILE A 309 -12.94 8.72 -10.74
N PRO A 310 -13.56 7.56 -11.02
CA PRO A 310 -14.89 7.52 -11.63
C PRO A 310 -15.93 8.18 -10.73
N ASN A 311 -16.90 8.86 -11.34
CA ASN A 311 -18.05 9.44 -10.65
C ASN A 311 -19.21 8.44 -10.52
N ASP A 312 -18.89 7.21 -10.10
CA ASP A 312 -19.87 6.14 -9.89
C ASP A 312 -20.48 6.23 -8.49
N LEU A 313 -21.77 5.87 -8.36
CA LEU A 313 -22.51 5.92 -7.09
C LEU A 313 -21.94 4.98 -6.02
N ASP A 314 -21.34 3.87 -6.44
CA ASP A 314 -20.82 2.85 -5.54
C ASP A 314 -19.36 3.09 -5.13
N VAL A 315 -18.70 4.11 -5.70
CA VAL A 315 -17.26 4.37 -5.53
C VAL A 315 -17.04 5.64 -4.72
N GLU A 316 -16.53 5.46 -3.51
CA GLU A 316 -16.20 6.58 -2.64
C GLU A 316 -14.72 6.61 -2.27
N VAL A 317 -14.21 7.82 -2.01
CA VAL A 317 -12.78 8.06 -1.83
C VAL A 317 -12.47 8.86 -0.58
N ARG A 318 -11.44 8.42 0.14
CA ARG A 318 -10.74 9.17 1.18
C ARG A 318 -9.34 9.51 0.68
N VAL A 319 -8.99 10.79 0.77
CA VAL A 319 -7.72 11.32 0.27
C VAL A 319 -6.90 11.93 1.41
N MET A 320 -5.61 11.59 1.45
CA MET A 320 -4.58 12.24 2.22
C MET A 320 -3.47 12.68 1.27
N ALA A 321 -3.39 13.98 0.97
CA ALA A 321 -2.41 14.54 0.06
C ALA A 321 -1.50 15.52 0.79
N SER A 322 -0.20 15.48 0.50
CA SER A 322 0.75 16.48 0.99
C SER A 322 1.75 16.86 -0.10
N SER A 323 2.00 18.16 -0.24
CA SER A 323 3.02 18.71 -1.13
C SER A 323 3.91 19.70 -0.37
N PHE A 324 5.23 19.59 -0.55
CA PHE A 324 6.19 20.50 0.07
C PHE A 324 6.27 21.82 -0.71
N ILE A 325 6.38 21.81 -2.04
CA ILE A 325 6.32 22.97 -2.91
C ILE A 325 5.41 22.63 -4.09
N GLY A 326 4.28 23.33 -4.24
CA GLY A 326 3.40 23.21 -5.42
C GLY A 326 1.93 23.40 -5.08
N ASP A 327 1.08 23.26 -6.10
CA ASP A 327 -0.36 23.41 -5.96
C ASP A 327 -1.05 22.05 -5.80
N MET A 328 -2.06 21.99 -4.93
CA MET A 328 -2.91 20.81 -4.76
C MET A 328 -4.36 21.15 -5.12
N LYS A 329 -4.94 20.36 -6.02
CA LYS A 329 -6.37 20.38 -6.36
C LYS A 329 -6.94 19.00 -6.04
N VAL A 330 -7.57 18.86 -4.88
CA VAL A 330 -8.05 17.58 -4.36
C VAL A 330 -9.55 17.67 -4.13
N LEU A 331 -10.32 17.00 -4.99
CA LEU A 331 -11.78 17.12 -5.05
C LEU A 331 -12.17 18.61 -5.13
N ASP A 332 -12.99 19.10 -4.19
CA ASP A 332 -13.42 20.49 -4.11
C ASP A 332 -12.46 21.40 -3.33
N ARG A 333 -11.33 20.86 -2.84
CA ARG A 333 -10.33 21.62 -2.08
C ARG A 333 -9.18 22.03 -2.98
N ARG A 334 -8.74 23.27 -2.83
CA ARG A 334 -7.52 23.79 -3.45
C ARG A 334 -6.60 24.36 -2.38
N GLU A 335 -5.35 23.95 -2.42
CA GLU A 335 -4.28 24.47 -1.57
C GLU A 335 -3.10 24.87 -2.45
N SER A 336 -2.40 25.93 -2.09
CA SER A 336 -1.24 26.43 -2.84
C SER A 336 -0.12 26.85 -1.88
N GLY A 337 1.11 26.76 -2.36
CA GLY A 337 2.30 27.26 -1.68
C GLY A 337 3.14 26.18 -1.02
N PHE A 338 3.69 26.48 0.15
CA PHE A 338 4.70 25.67 0.81
C PHE A 338 4.12 24.81 1.95
N LEU A 339 4.56 23.56 2.06
CA LEU A 339 4.23 22.60 3.13
C LEU A 339 2.73 22.46 3.39
N ARG A 340 1.96 22.17 2.34
CA ARG A 340 0.51 22.03 2.41
C ARG A 340 0.11 20.57 2.58
N SER A 341 -0.98 20.33 3.31
CA SER A 341 -1.56 19.01 3.53
C SER A 341 -3.08 19.11 3.49
N VAL A 342 -3.72 18.20 2.75
CA VAL A 342 -5.17 18.09 2.61
C VAL A 342 -5.60 16.70 3.02
N ARG A 343 -6.58 16.64 3.93
CA ARG A 343 -7.30 15.42 4.26
C ARG A 343 -8.77 15.64 4.00
N THR A 344 -9.34 14.87 3.09
CA THR A 344 -10.76 14.97 2.72
C THR A 344 -11.31 13.59 2.39
N GLN A 345 -12.62 13.44 2.45
CA GLN A 345 -13.33 12.26 1.99
C GLN A 345 -14.66 12.66 1.39
N THR A 346 -15.23 11.79 0.58
CA THR A 346 -16.58 11.98 0.05
C THR A 346 -17.65 11.68 1.10
N SER A 347 -18.86 12.21 0.89
CA SER A 347 -19.92 12.22 1.91
C SER A 347 -20.37 10.83 2.33
N HIS A 348 -20.50 9.88 1.40
CA HIS A 348 -21.01 8.53 1.68
C HIS A 348 -19.90 7.49 1.80
N TYR A 349 -18.67 7.91 2.13
CA TYR A 349 -17.50 7.03 2.19
C TYR A 349 -17.69 5.81 3.10
N ASP A 350 -18.35 5.98 4.24
CA ASP A 350 -18.51 4.89 5.20
C ASP A 350 -19.55 3.84 4.77
N GLU A 351 -20.51 4.21 3.91
CA GLU A 351 -21.62 3.37 3.42
C GLU A 351 -21.31 2.69 2.08
N ALA A 352 -20.32 3.19 1.33
CA ALA A 352 -19.98 2.68 0.00
C ALA A 352 -19.46 1.24 0.02
N GLU A 353 -19.84 0.48 -1.01
CA GLU A 353 -19.34 -0.89 -1.22
C GLU A 353 -17.90 -0.92 -1.73
N ARG A 354 -17.50 0.08 -2.54
CA ARG A 354 -16.14 0.22 -3.08
C ARG A 354 -15.49 1.47 -2.53
N LYS A 355 -14.41 1.29 -1.76
CA LYS A 355 -13.74 2.36 -1.03
C LYS A 355 -12.30 2.52 -1.51
N LEU A 356 -11.94 3.74 -1.89
CA LEU A 356 -10.59 4.09 -2.29
C LEU A 356 -9.91 4.88 -1.18
N ILE A 357 -8.72 4.43 -0.76
CA ILE A 357 -7.85 5.18 0.16
C ILE A 357 -6.65 5.67 -0.63
N VAL A 358 -6.63 6.96 -0.95
CA VAL A 358 -5.56 7.59 -1.72
C VAL A 358 -4.64 8.35 -0.78
N THR A 359 -3.37 7.98 -0.75
CA THR A 359 -2.32 8.69 -0.02
C THR A 359 -1.24 9.16 -0.99
N THR A 360 -1.08 10.48 -1.12
CA THR A 360 -0.11 11.08 -2.04
C THR A 360 0.83 12.01 -1.29
N SER A 361 2.13 11.84 -1.50
CA SER A 361 3.17 12.68 -0.90
C SER A 361 4.13 13.15 -1.98
N MET A 362 4.39 14.45 -2.02
CA MET A 362 5.18 15.06 -3.06
C MET A 362 6.12 16.15 -2.54
N PHE A 363 7.32 16.24 -3.11
CA PHE A 363 8.28 17.26 -2.71
C PHE A 363 8.16 18.54 -3.56
N ILE A 364 8.26 18.45 -4.89
CA ILE A 364 8.15 19.60 -5.80
C ILE A 364 7.21 19.27 -6.96
N GLY A 365 6.16 20.10 -7.13
CA GLY A 365 5.19 20.09 -8.22
C GLY A 365 3.73 19.88 -7.75
N ASP A 366 2.83 19.60 -8.69
CA ASP A 366 1.39 19.68 -8.43
C ASP A 366 0.72 18.33 -8.20
N ILE A 367 -0.27 18.30 -7.30
CA ILE A 367 -1.14 17.15 -7.07
C ILE A 367 -2.55 17.49 -7.53
N THR A 368 -3.08 16.74 -8.49
CA THR A 368 -4.46 16.85 -8.95
C THR A 368 -5.19 15.53 -8.74
N ILE A 369 -6.21 15.52 -7.88
CA ILE A 369 -7.08 14.38 -7.63
C ILE A 369 -8.52 14.86 -7.86
N LYS A 370 -9.20 14.31 -8.86
CA LYS A 370 -10.57 14.73 -9.21
C LYS A 370 -11.46 13.53 -9.55
N LYS A 371 -12.74 13.63 -9.19
CA LYS A 371 -13.77 12.76 -9.76
C LYS A 371 -14.06 13.21 -11.21
N ILE A 372 -14.16 12.26 -12.13
CA ILE A 372 -14.50 12.46 -13.53
C ILE A 372 -15.64 11.50 -13.85
N GLY A 373 -16.70 12.02 -14.45
CA GLY A 373 -17.83 11.26 -14.96
C GLY A 373 -18.98 12.18 -15.26
#